data_AF-A0A850QZS9-F1
#
_entry.id   AF-A0A850QZS9-F1
#
_cell.length_a   1.000
_cell.length_b   1.000
_cell.length_c   1.000
_cell.angle_alpha   90.00
_cell.angle_beta   90.00
_cell.angle_gamma   90.00
#
_symmetry.space_group_name_H-M   'P 1'
#
loop_
_entity.id
_entity.type
_entity.pdbx_description
1 polymer ?
#
loop_
_entity_poly.entity_id
_entity_poly.type
_entity_poly.pdbx_seq_one_letter_code
_entity_poly.pdbx_strand_id
1 'polypeptide(L)'
;MSKLSQSKKIALFLQENPNQRFTAKAIAEAITARYPEDYADKRANPRFGTEQEFISQVVAEIGAQKKSIVGQSNKVRWQDKPRPRVYWYDDGTQLEQERPSIEEEPSHEEQVAEQFTEHDLYPILIDYLKSEHQLYCLRINEKRSKNHFGSGGNQWLHPDIVAMEPVAQQWHQHVKTCVLQGGGQSVRLWSFEVKKILTMGNVRKCFFQSVSNSSWASEGYLVATSIADSRVEQELRMLSALHGIGVILLSVSNPSESELLLPAKKRLEIDWQSVNRIVEENADFKDFIDLVSNYYQTGRVRSKDWNH
;
A
#
# COMPACT_ATOMS: atom_id res chain seq x y z
N MET A 1 22.89 -16.16 26.31
CA MET A 1 23.41 -15.57 25.04
C MET A 1 22.39 -14.56 24.54
N SER A 2 22.79 -13.41 24.01
CA SER A 2 21.82 -12.39 23.58
C SER A 2 20.99 -12.88 22.39
N LYS A 3 19.66 -12.77 22.50
CA LYS A 3 18.70 -13.09 21.44
C LYS A 3 19.07 -12.32 20.15
N LEU A 4 19.32 -13.02 19.05
CA LEU A 4 19.63 -12.39 17.76
C LEU A 4 18.39 -11.65 17.24
N SER A 5 18.58 -10.46 16.65
CA SER A 5 17.47 -9.75 15.99
C SER A 5 16.95 -10.55 14.79
N GLN A 6 15.67 -10.37 14.45
CA GLN A 6 15.04 -11.01 13.30
C GLN A 6 15.80 -10.68 12.00
N SER A 7 16.16 -9.41 11.78
CA SER A 7 16.97 -8.98 10.63
C SER A 7 18.31 -9.71 10.54
N LYS A 8 18.99 -9.95 11.67
CA LYS A 8 20.27 -10.65 11.71
C LYS A 8 20.13 -12.14 11.44
N LYS A 9 19.06 -12.78 11.94
CA LYS A 9 18.75 -14.19 11.62
C LYS A 9 18.48 -14.39 10.13
N ILE A 10 17.76 -13.45 9.51
CA ILE A 10 17.49 -13.47 8.06
C ILE A 10 18.79 -13.33 7.29
N ALA A 11 19.64 -12.37 7.65
CA ALA A 11 20.93 -12.18 6.97
C ALA A 11 21.84 -13.41 7.07
N LEU A 12 21.87 -14.08 8.23
CA LEU A 12 22.60 -15.34 8.42
C LEU A 12 22.03 -16.48 7.58
N PHE A 13 20.70 -16.64 7.56
CA PHE A 13 20.04 -17.64 6.72
C PHE A 13 20.36 -17.46 5.24
N LEU A 14 20.31 -16.21 4.74
CA LEU A 14 20.66 -15.91 3.35
C LEU A 14 22.15 -16.15 3.08
N GLN A 15 23.03 -15.82 4.01
CA GLN A 15 24.48 -16.04 3.87
C GLN A 15 24.86 -17.52 3.79
N GLU A 16 24.14 -18.39 4.50
CA GLU A 16 24.35 -19.84 4.44
C GLU A 16 23.82 -20.47 3.16
N ASN A 17 22.92 -19.78 2.46
CA ASN A 17 22.35 -20.20 1.18
C ASN A 17 22.71 -19.18 0.10
N PRO A 18 24.02 -18.98 -0.20
CA PRO A 18 24.45 -17.96 -1.13
C PRO A 18 23.84 -18.20 -2.51
N ASN A 19 23.50 -17.10 -3.18
CA ASN A 19 22.93 -17.05 -4.52
C ASN A 19 21.59 -17.78 -4.73
N GLN A 20 20.95 -18.25 -3.66
CA GLN A 20 19.59 -18.76 -3.70
C GLN A 20 18.60 -17.65 -3.36
N ARG A 21 17.49 -17.62 -4.09
CA ARG A 21 16.41 -16.64 -3.92
C ARG A 21 15.31 -17.21 -3.04
N PHE A 22 14.90 -16.46 -2.03
CA PHE A 22 13.84 -16.86 -1.10
C PHE A 22 12.76 -15.80 -1.00
N THR A 23 11.50 -16.23 -0.99
CA THR A 23 10.36 -15.37 -0.65
C THR A 23 10.34 -15.06 0.85
N ALA A 24 9.60 -14.03 1.27
CA ALA A 24 9.41 -13.74 2.69
C ALA A 24 8.80 -14.95 3.44
N LYS A 25 7.90 -15.70 2.80
CA LYS A 25 7.32 -16.95 3.33
C LYS A 25 8.37 -18.03 3.57
N ALA A 26 9.20 -18.34 2.58
CA ALA A 26 10.26 -19.33 2.73
C ALA A 26 11.26 -18.96 3.83
N ILE A 27 11.59 -17.66 3.95
CA ILE A 27 12.44 -17.16 5.02
C ILE A 27 11.74 -17.30 6.38
N ALA A 28 10.46 -16.94 6.49
CA ALA A 28 9.70 -17.04 7.74
C ALA A 28 9.67 -18.49 8.24
N GLU A 29 9.35 -19.44 7.37
CA GLU A 29 9.34 -20.88 7.70
C GLU A 29 10.72 -21.36 8.16
N ALA A 30 11.79 -20.98 7.43
CA ALA A 30 13.16 -21.39 7.78
C ALA A 30 13.65 -20.81 9.12
N ILE A 31 13.44 -19.52 9.38
CA ILE A 31 13.93 -18.88 10.61
C ILE A 31 13.12 -19.29 11.84
N THR A 32 11.82 -19.56 11.69
CA THR A 32 10.96 -20.01 12.79
C THR A 32 11.24 -21.46 13.16
N ALA A 33 11.53 -22.32 12.18
CA ALA A 33 11.99 -23.69 12.41
C ALA A 33 13.38 -23.73 13.07
N ARG A 34 14.29 -22.83 12.67
CA ARG A 34 15.67 -22.80 13.17
C ARG A 34 15.82 -22.19 14.56
N TYR A 35 14.99 -21.22 14.91
CA TYR A 35 15.04 -20.52 16.20
C TYR A 35 13.70 -20.62 16.96
N PRO A 36 13.20 -21.83 17.27
CA PRO A 36 11.84 -22.01 17.80
C PRO A 36 11.63 -21.31 19.14
N GLU A 37 12.62 -21.33 20.03
CA GLU A 37 12.53 -20.66 21.34
C GLU A 37 12.36 -19.14 21.20
N ASP A 38 12.91 -18.54 20.15
CA ASP A 38 12.84 -17.11 19.97
C ASP A 38 11.46 -16.63 19.52
N TYR A 39 10.65 -17.53 18.98
CA TYR A 39 9.28 -17.28 18.53
C TYR A 39 8.22 -17.92 19.43
N ALA A 40 8.60 -18.67 20.48
CA ALA A 40 7.68 -19.39 21.35
C ALA A 40 6.58 -18.50 21.94
N ASP A 41 6.94 -17.35 22.53
CA ASP A 41 5.98 -16.40 23.11
C ASP A 41 5.04 -15.80 22.07
N LYS A 42 5.57 -15.53 20.86
CA LYS A 42 4.76 -15.00 19.76
C LYS A 42 3.80 -16.06 19.25
N ARG A 43 4.26 -17.31 19.11
CA ARG A 43 3.46 -18.45 18.65
C ARG A 43 2.36 -18.81 19.65
N ALA A 44 2.60 -18.62 20.94
CA ALA A 44 1.61 -18.82 22.00
C ALA A 44 0.61 -17.65 22.14
N ASN A 45 0.72 -16.60 21.31
CA ASN A 45 -0.20 -15.46 21.38
C ASN A 45 -1.62 -15.90 20.98
N PRO A 46 -2.65 -15.66 21.81
CA PRO A 46 -4.03 -16.05 21.52
C PRO A 46 -4.62 -15.44 20.23
N ARG A 47 -3.95 -14.44 19.66
CA ARG A 47 -4.32 -13.83 18.38
C ARG A 47 -4.11 -14.74 17.18
N PHE A 48 -3.27 -15.76 17.28
CA PHE A 48 -3.05 -16.73 16.21
C PHE A 48 -3.86 -17.99 16.51
N GLY A 49 -4.92 -18.21 15.75
CA GLY A 49 -5.74 -19.42 15.79
C GLY A 49 -5.09 -20.59 15.04
N THR A 50 -4.16 -20.32 14.13
CA THR A 50 -3.47 -21.33 13.32
C THR A 50 -1.97 -21.04 13.14
N GLU A 51 -1.20 -22.08 12.80
CA GLU A 51 0.22 -21.93 12.44
C GLU A 51 0.41 -21.01 11.22
N GLN A 52 -0.54 -21.04 10.28
CA GLN A 52 -0.50 -20.20 9.07
C GLN A 52 -0.64 -18.71 9.39
N GLU A 53 -1.48 -18.34 10.35
CA GLU A 53 -1.63 -16.95 10.81
C GLU A 53 -0.35 -16.45 11.49
N PHE A 54 0.28 -17.31 12.29
CA PHE A 54 1.58 -17.01 12.89
C PHE A 54 2.66 -16.78 11.82
N ILE A 55 2.77 -17.67 10.81
CA ILE A 55 3.73 -17.50 9.72
C ILE A 55 3.42 -16.24 8.91
N SER A 56 2.15 -15.97 8.59
CA SER A 56 1.74 -14.75 7.88
C SER A 56 2.16 -13.47 8.61
N GLN A 57 2.04 -13.45 9.95
CA GLN A 57 2.53 -12.33 10.74
C GLN A 57 4.05 -12.15 10.64
N VAL A 58 4.82 -13.24 10.67
CA VAL A 58 6.29 -13.19 10.52
C VAL A 58 6.66 -12.71 9.10
N VAL A 59 5.93 -13.15 8.09
CA VAL A 59 6.08 -12.71 6.70
C VAL A 59 5.86 -11.20 6.56
N ALA A 60 4.79 -10.65 7.16
CA ALA A 60 4.52 -9.22 7.18
C ALA A 60 5.66 -8.42 7.86
N GLU A 61 6.20 -8.93 8.97
CA GLU A 61 7.35 -8.32 9.66
C GLU A 61 8.61 -8.29 8.78
N ILE A 62 8.90 -9.39 8.06
CA ILE A 62 10.03 -9.46 7.12
C ILE A 62 9.88 -8.39 6.03
N GLY A 63 8.67 -8.27 5.47
CA GLY A 63 8.33 -7.25 4.48
C GLY A 63 8.58 -5.82 4.98
N ALA A 64 8.09 -5.50 6.19
CA ALA A 64 8.25 -4.19 6.82
C ALA A 64 9.71 -3.87 7.21
N GLN A 65 10.52 -4.89 7.56
CA GLN A 65 11.91 -4.73 8.01
C GLN A 65 12.95 -4.71 6.88
N LYS A 66 12.53 -4.61 5.61
CA LYS A 66 13.41 -4.57 4.43
C LYS A 66 14.69 -3.73 4.61
N LYS A 67 14.55 -2.47 5.05
CA LYS A 67 15.71 -1.57 5.27
C LYS A 67 16.69 -2.11 6.32
N SER A 68 16.17 -2.71 7.40
CA SER A 68 16.96 -3.31 8.47
C SER A 68 17.69 -4.57 7.99
N ILE A 69 17.04 -5.39 7.17
CA ILE A 69 17.59 -6.62 6.59
C ILE A 69 18.76 -6.30 5.65
N VAL A 70 18.54 -5.41 4.68
CA VAL A 70 19.59 -4.97 3.74
C VAL A 70 20.71 -4.22 4.47
N GLY A 71 20.39 -3.54 5.57
CA GLY A 71 21.38 -2.88 6.42
C GLY A 71 22.30 -3.83 7.19
N GLN A 72 21.98 -5.14 7.31
CA GLN A 72 22.85 -6.09 8.01
C GLN A 72 24.11 -6.45 7.22
N SER A 73 24.04 -6.43 5.89
CA SER A 73 25.15 -6.82 5.02
C SER A 73 25.01 -6.18 3.65
N ASN A 74 26.11 -5.62 3.13
CA ASN A 74 26.20 -5.06 1.79
C ASN A 74 26.05 -6.10 0.66
N LYS A 75 26.07 -7.40 1.01
CA LYS A 75 25.87 -8.53 0.09
C LYS A 75 24.44 -9.03 0.05
N VAL A 76 23.57 -8.59 0.97
CA VAL A 76 22.14 -8.93 0.90
C VAL A 76 21.50 -8.09 -0.19
N ARG A 77 20.79 -8.77 -1.08
CA ARG A 77 20.06 -8.22 -2.22
C ARG A 77 18.59 -8.62 -2.12
N TRP A 78 17.77 -7.89 -2.83
CA TRP A 78 16.32 -8.12 -2.86
C TRP A 78 15.77 -7.64 -4.20
N GLN A 79 14.63 -8.21 -4.59
CA GLN A 79 13.91 -7.85 -5.81
C GLN A 79 12.42 -7.76 -5.48
N ASP A 80 11.82 -6.64 -5.86
CA ASP A 80 10.40 -6.37 -5.58
C ASP A 80 9.46 -6.96 -6.61
N LYS A 81 9.88 -6.96 -7.89
CA LYS A 81 9.03 -7.29 -9.03
C LYS A 81 9.70 -8.35 -9.93
N PRO A 82 8.96 -9.34 -10.45
CA PRO A 82 7.55 -9.64 -10.15
C PRO A 82 7.35 -10.03 -8.67
N ARG A 83 6.15 -9.77 -8.11
CA ARG A 83 5.79 -10.22 -6.75
C ARG A 83 5.60 -11.75 -6.76
N PRO A 84 5.83 -12.47 -5.64
CA PRO A 84 6.18 -11.98 -4.30
C PRO A 84 7.64 -11.46 -4.19
N ARG A 85 7.92 -10.64 -3.17
CA ARG A 85 9.26 -10.06 -2.94
C ARG A 85 10.26 -11.17 -2.59
N VAL A 86 11.42 -11.17 -3.24
CA VAL A 86 12.49 -12.15 -3.00
C VAL A 86 13.76 -11.52 -2.46
N TYR A 87 14.50 -12.27 -1.63
CA TYR A 87 15.78 -11.89 -1.03
C TYR A 87 16.84 -12.95 -1.33
N TRP A 88 18.10 -12.54 -1.47
CA TRP A 88 19.25 -13.44 -1.61
C TRP A 88 20.53 -12.81 -1.05
N TYR A 89 21.54 -13.64 -0.82
CA TYR A 89 22.91 -13.20 -0.52
C TYR A 89 23.78 -13.37 -1.76
N ASP A 90 24.40 -12.28 -2.21
CA ASP A 90 25.31 -12.26 -3.35
C ASP A 90 26.76 -12.45 -2.86
N ASP A 91 27.31 -13.64 -3.09
CA ASP A 91 28.68 -13.96 -2.68
C ASP A 91 29.74 -13.54 -3.72
N GLY A 92 29.32 -13.04 -4.89
CA GLY A 92 30.17 -12.62 -6.00
C GLY A 92 30.54 -13.74 -6.99
N THR A 93 29.98 -14.94 -6.87
CA THR A 93 30.31 -16.08 -7.77
C THR A 93 29.34 -16.30 -8.92
N GLN A 94 28.17 -15.64 -8.94
CA GLN A 94 27.23 -15.74 -10.06
C GLN A 94 27.51 -14.70 -11.15
N LEU A 95 28.00 -15.19 -12.30
CA LEU A 95 27.76 -14.60 -13.62
C LEU A 95 26.29 -14.89 -13.98
N GLU A 96 25.59 -13.86 -14.48
CA GLU A 96 24.18 -13.86 -14.88
C GLU A 96 23.64 -15.22 -15.37
N GLN A 97 22.56 -15.75 -14.76
CA GLN A 97 21.27 -16.04 -15.42
C GLN A 97 20.29 -16.88 -14.58
N GLU A 98 19.06 -16.92 -15.10
CA GLU A 98 17.85 -17.66 -14.73
C GLU A 98 16.93 -17.06 -13.64
N ARG A 99 15.82 -16.47 -14.14
CA ARG A 99 14.60 -16.21 -13.37
C ARG A 99 13.92 -17.55 -13.13
N PRO A 100 13.71 -18.00 -11.89
CA PRO A 100 12.77 -19.08 -11.64
C PRO A 100 11.37 -18.57 -12.02
N SER A 101 10.66 -19.32 -12.85
CA SER A 101 9.21 -19.24 -12.94
C SER A 101 8.67 -19.69 -11.59
N ILE A 102 8.33 -18.72 -10.74
CA ILE A 102 7.60 -18.99 -9.49
C ILE A 102 6.21 -19.41 -9.93
N GLU A 103 5.88 -20.69 -9.73
CA GLU A 103 4.51 -21.19 -9.91
C GLU A 103 3.58 -20.44 -8.93
N GLU A 104 2.60 -19.74 -9.49
CA GLU A 104 1.51 -19.11 -8.74
C GLU A 104 0.61 -20.21 -8.19
N GLU A 105 0.83 -20.60 -6.93
CA GLU A 105 -0.13 -21.41 -6.17
C GLU A 105 -1.46 -20.63 -6.05
N PRO A 106 -2.62 -21.22 -6.41
CA PRO A 106 -3.91 -20.56 -6.25
C PRO A 106 -4.24 -20.34 -4.77
N SER A 107 -4.82 -19.17 -4.51
CA SER A 107 -4.65 -18.36 -3.32
C SER A 107 -5.54 -18.70 -2.13
N HIS A 108 -4.93 -19.08 -1.00
CA HIS A 108 -5.52 -19.01 0.34
C HIS A 108 -5.97 -17.57 0.71
N GLU A 109 -5.49 -16.54 0.00
CA GLU A 109 -5.84 -15.13 0.20
C GLU A 109 -7.30 -14.80 -0.18
N GLU A 110 -7.87 -15.48 -1.18
CA GLU A 110 -9.26 -15.24 -1.60
C GLU A 110 -10.27 -15.59 -0.49
N GLN A 111 -10.02 -16.70 0.23
CA GLN A 111 -10.88 -17.14 1.33
C GLN A 111 -10.75 -16.23 2.56
N VAL A 112 -9.56 -15.68 2.82
CA VAL A 112 -9.34 -14.73 3.92
C VAL A 112 -10.01 -13.40 3.61
N ALA A 113 -9.94 -12.91 2.37
CA ALA A 113 -10.53 -11.64 1.95
C ALA A 113 -12.06 -11.59 2.05
N GLU A 114 -12.77 -12.73 1.91
CA GLU A 114 -14.24 -12.78 2.02
C GLU A 114 -14.75 -12.40 3.42
N GLN A 115 -13.93 -12.58 4.47
CA GLN A 115 -14.30 -12.31 5.85
C GLN A 115 -14.26 -10.81 6.22
N PHE A 116 -13.58 -9.99 5.41
CA PHE A 116 -13.41 -8.56 5.70
C PHE A 116 -14.57 -7.75 5.13
N THR A 117 -14.96 -6.69 5.83
CA THR A 117 -15.75 -5.60 5.26
C THR A 117 -14.83 -4.57 4.59
N GLU A 118 -15.35 -3.68 3.75
CA GLU A 118 -14.54 -2.61 3.14
C GLU A 118 -13.88 -1.73 4.22
N HIS A 119 -14.57 -1.50 5.34
CA HIS A 119 -14.03 -0.73 6.46
C HIS A 119 -12.81 -1.39 7.12
N ASP A 120 -12.79 -2.72 7.18
CA ASP A 120 -11.68 -3.47 7.78
C ASP A 120 -10.41 -3.39 6.92
N LEU A 121 -10.54 -3.03 5.64
CA LEU A 121 -9.43 -2.86 4.71
C LEU A 121 -8.72 -1.50 4.86
N TYR A 122 -9.37 -0.50 5.46
CA TYR A 122 -8.81 0.85 5.53
C TYR A 122 -7.49 0.92 6.30
N PRO A 123 -7.35 0.33 7.51
CA PRO A 123 -6.08 0.36 8.23
C PRO A 123 -4.96 -0.38 7.47
N ILE A 124 -5.29 -1.50 6.83
CA ILE A 124 -4.36 -2.32 6.04
C ILE A 124 -3.82 -1.51 4.85
N LEU A 125 -4.71 -0.82 4.12
CA LEU A 125 -4.33 0.05 3.02
C LEU A 125 -3.46 1.22 3.52
N ILE A 126 -3.84 1.87 4.62
CA ILE A 126 -3.06 2.98 5.20
C ILE A 126 -1.64 2.51 5.56
N ASP A 127 -1.49 1.33 6.15
CA ASP A 127 -0.19 0.74 6.47
C ASP A 127 0.66 0.49 5.22
N TYR A 128 0.07 -0.07 4.16
CA TYR A 128 0.75 -0.24 2.87
C TYR A 128 1.20 1.10 2.27
N LEU A 129 0.30 2.08 2.17
CA LEU A 129 0.57 3.38 1.57
C LEU A 129 1.65 4.15 2.33
N LYS A 130 1.65 4.05 3.66
CA LYS A 130 2.67 4.65 4.53
C LYS A 130 4.02 3.95 4.40
N SER A 131 4.03 2.62 4.46
CA SER A 131 5.28 1.84 4.46
C SER A 131 5.98 1.85 3.10
N GLU A 132 5.24 1.59 2.01
CA GLU A 132 5.80 1.42 0.67
C GLU A 132 5.85 2.74 -0.11
N HIS A 133 4.88 3.65 0.08
CA HIS A 133 4.80 4.92 -0.67
C HIS A 133 5.05 6.19 0.15
N GLN A 134 5.26 6.07 1.47
CA GLN A 134 5.50 7.20 2.39
C GLN A 134 4.40 8.28 2.34
N LEU A 135 3.16 7.84 2.10
CA LEU A 135 2.01 8.72 2.05
C LEU A 135 1.47 9.04 3.44
N TYR A 136 0.99 10.26 3.62
CA TYR A 136 0.28 10.70 4.81
C TYR A 136 -1.22 10.59 4.55
N CYS A 137 -1.88 9.60 5.17
CA CYS A 137 -3.25 9.22 4.84
C CYS A 137 -4.27 9.73 5.87
N LEU A 138 -5.48 10.01 5.39
CA LEU A 138 -6.68 10.22 6.20
C LEU A 138 -7.86 9.44 5.65
N ARG A 139 -8.62 8.82 6.55
CA ARG A 139 -9.89 8.16 6.25
C ARG A 139 -11.02 9.20 6.24
N ILE A 140 -11.87 9.15 5.23
CA ILE A 140 -13.06 10.01 5.12
C ILE A 140 -14.30 9.24 5.57
N ASN A 141 -14.96 9.72 6.62
CA ASN A 141 -16.16 9.08 7.15
C ASN A 141 -17.41 9.61 6.48
N GLU A 142 -18.09 8.76 5.71
CA GLU A 142 -19.39 9.04 5.10
C GLU A 142 -20.46 9.47 6.12
N LYS A 143 -20.35 9.03 7.38
CA LYS A 143 -21.25 9.43 8.47
C LYS A 143 -21.00 10.85 8.97
N ARG A 144 -19.85 11.46 8.65
CA ARG A 144 -19.52 12.86 8.95
C ARG A 144 -19.89 13.81 7.81
N SER A 145 -20.61 13.32 6.81
CA SER A 145 -21.18 14.13 5.72
C SER A 145 -22.55 14.69 6.09
N LYS A 146 -22.87 15.90 5.60
CA LYS A 146 -24.16 16.57 5.85
C LYS A 146 -25.37 15.93 5.16
N ASN A 147 -25.14 15.03 4.18
CA ASN A 147 -26.18 14.29 3.46
C ASN A 147 -27.20 15.17 2.71
N HIS A 148 -26.81 16.35 2.23
CA HIS A 148 -27.74 17.27 1.55
C HIS A 148 -28.33 16.70 0.23
N PHE A 149 -27.65 15.74 -0.39
CA PHE A 149 -28.05 15.14 -1.68
C PHE A 149 -28.95 13.90 -1.56
N GLY A 150 -29.52 13.64 -0.38
CA GLY A 150 -30.41 12.51 -0.13
C GLY A 150 -29.70 11.17 0.09
N SER A 151 -30.49 10.12 0.31
CA SER A 151 -29.97 8.77 0.59
C SER A 151 -29.12 8.25 -0.58
N GLY A 152 -27.87 7.91 -0.30
CA GLY A 152 -26.91 7.42 -1.31
C GLY A 152 -26.18 8.51 -2.09
N GLY A 153 -26.45 9.80 -1.87
CA GLY A 153 -25.75 10.90 -2.55
C GLY A 153 -24.24 10.91 -2.27
N ASN A 154 -23.84 10.60 -1.04
CA ASN A 154 -22.42 10.58 -0.65
C ASN A 154 -21.62 9.49 -1.34
N GLN A 155 -22.28 8.42 -1.82
CA GLN A 155 -21.63 7.32 -2.53
C GLN A 155 -20.85 7.82 -3.76
N TRP A 156 -21.29 8.94 -4.34
CA TRP A 156 -20.76 9.56 -5.55
C TRP A 156 -20.05 10.90 -5.28
N LEU A 157 -19.78 11.21 -4.02
CA LEU A 157 -19.28 12.52 -3.61
C LEU A 157 -17.80 12.51 -3.25
N HIS A 158 -17.35 11.54 -2.46
CA HIS A 158 -16.02 11.55 -1.86
C HIS A 158 -15.44 10.14 -1.80
N PRO A 159 -14.11 10.00 -1.77
CA PRO A 159 -13.44 8.70 -1.65
C PRO A 159 -13.51 8.18 -0.20
N ASP A 160 -13.02 6.95 0.00
CA ASP A 160 -12.88 6.34 1.33
C ASP A 160 -11.64 6.85 2.07
N ILE A 161 -10.51 6.96 1.35
CA ILE A 161 -9.21 7.40 1.88
C ILE A 161 -8.61 8.45 0.95
N VAL A 162 -7.99 9.45 1.55
CA VAL A 162 -7.19 10.48 0.87
C VAL A 162 -5.78 10.50 1.43
N ALA A 163 -4.81 10.93 0.64
CA ALA A 163 -3.45 11.06 1.13
C ALA A 163 -2.68 12.22 0.49
N MET A 164 -1.65 12.67 1.21
CA MET A 164 -0.71 13.68 0.77
C MET A 164 0.69 13.07 0.60
N GLU A 165 1.29 13.29 -0.57
CA GLU A 165 2.70 13.02 -0.86
C GLU A 165 3.46 14.35 -0.88
N PRO A 166 4.26 14.67 0.14
CA PRO A 166 5.03 15.91 0.18
C PRO A 166 6.32 15.76 -0.66
N VAL A 167 6.17 15.80 -2.00
CA VAL A 167 7.25 15.53 -2.99
C VAL A 167 8.52 16.33 -2.71
N ALA A 168 8.38 17.62 -2.39
CA ALA A 168 9.50 18.49 -2.17
C ALA A 168 10.10 18.40 -0.75
N GLN A 169 9.58 17.58 0.17
CA GLN A 169 9.94 17.60 1.60
C GLN A 169 11.44 17.44 1.83
N GLN A 170 12.10 16.57 1.07
CA GLN A 170 13.53 16.25 1.23
C GLN A 170 14.43 17.15 0.37
N TRP A 171 13.87 18.08 -0.41
CA TRP A 171 14.65 18.91 -1.32
C TRP A 171 15.35 20.05 -0.59
N HIS A 172 16.42 20.55 -1.22
CA HIS A 172 17.14 21.73 -0.74
C HIS A 172 16.24 22.96 -0.69
N GLN A 173 16.45 23.84 0.30
CA GLN A 173 15.56 24.97 0.56
C GLN A 173 15.42 25.92 -0.64
N HIS A 174 16.50 26.22 -1.36
CA HIS A 174 16.42 27.05 -2.57
C HIS A 174 15.57 26.42 -3.68
N VAL A 175 15.64 25.10 -3.88
CA VAL A 175 14.83 24.40 -4.87
C VAL A 175 13.36 24.42 -4.46
N LYS A 176 13.05 24.21 -3.17
CA LYS A 176 11.69 24.37 -2.63
C LYS A 176 11.13 25.75 -2.94
N THR A 177 11.90 26.81 -2.71
CA THR A 177 11.49 28.19 -3.04
C THR A 177 11.19 28.34 -4.52
N CYS A 178 12.03 27.83 -5.41
CA CYS A 178 11.80 27.89 -6.86
C CYS A 178 10.50 27.19 -7.27
N VAL A 179 10.23 26.00 -6.71
CA VAL A 179 9.03 25.22 -7.01
C VAL A 179 7.78 25.93 -6.50
N LEU A 180 7.80 26.41 -5.26
CA LEU A 180 6.66 27.11 -4.65
C LEU A 180 6.33 28.43 -5.36
N GLN A 181 7.35 29.22 -5.72
CA GLN A 181 7.15 30.51 -6.40
C GLN A 181 6.92 30.35 -7.91
N GLY A 182 7.46 29.30 -8.52
CA GLY A 182 7.34 29.00 -9.95
C GLY A 182 6.09 28.21 -10.33
N GLY A 183 5.18 27.96 -9.38
CA GLY A 183 3.96 27.17 -9.63
C GLY A 183 4.19 25.68 -9.87
N GLY A 184 5.35 25.16 -9.46
CA GLY A 184 5.66 23.74 -9.56
C GLY A 184 4.95 22.91 -8.48
N GLN A 185 4.83 21.61 -8.75
CA GLN A 185 4.12 20.68 -7.86
C GLN A 185 5.01 20.30 -6.65
N SER A 186 4.74 20.92 -5.50
CA SER A 186 5.43 20.60 -4.23
C SER A 186 4.76 19.48 -3.43
N VAL A 187 3.50 19.18 -3.78
CA VAL A 187 2.63 18.18 -3.14
C VAL A 187 1.87 17.41 -4.22
N ARG A 188 1.70 16.11 -4.02
CA ARG A 188 0.78 15.28 -4.81
C ARG A 188 -0.36 14.80 -3.92
N LEU A 189 -1.60 14.93 -4.38
CA LEU A 189 -2.78 14.47 -3.64
C LEU A 189 -3.29 13.16 -4.23
N TRP A 190 -3.56 12.21 -3.36
CA TRP A 190 -3.98 10.86 -3.71
C TRP A 190 -5.38 10.58 -3.17
N SER A 191 -6.15 9.80 -3.90
CA SER A 191 -7.52 9.45 -3.56
C SER A 191 -7.76 7.96 -3.83
N PHE A 192 -8.41 7.28 -2.89
CA PHE A 192 -8.59 5.83 -2.92
C PHE A 192 -10.05 5.46 -2.63
N GLU A 193 -10.64 4.72 -3.56
CA GLU A 193 -11.94 4.05 -3.38
C GLU A 193 -11.67 2.57 -3.16
N VAL A 194 -12.14 2.02 -2.05
CA VAL A 194 -11.82 0.65 -1.62
C VAL A 194 -13.01 -0.25 -1.88
N LYS A 195 -12.72 -1.42 -2.46
CA LYS A 195 -13.68 -2.49 -2.73
C LYS A 195 -13.09 -3.82 -2.28
N LYS A 196 -13.94 -4.83 -2.10
CA LYS A 196 -13.50 -6.18 -1.75
C LYS A 196 -13.06 -6.94 -3.00
N ILE A 197 -14.02 -7.53 -3.69
CA ILE A 197 -13.78 -8.39 -4.86
C ILE A 197 -14.34 -7.71 -6.10
N LEU A 198 -13.51 -7.61 -7.14
CA LEU A 198 -13.93 -7.15 -8.46
C LEU A 198 -14.33 -8.35 -9.32
N THR A 199 -15.56 -8.31 -9.80
CA THR A 199 -16.18 -9.32 -10.67
C THR A 199 -16.72 -8.65 -11.92
N MET A 200 -17.02 -9.42 -12.97
CA MET A 200 -17.65 -8.86 -14.18
C MET A 200 -18.99 -8.16 -13.89
N GLY A 201 -19.71 -8.56 -12.84
CA GLY A 201 -20.98 -7.96 -12.45
C GLY A 201 -20.87 -6.60 -11.77
N ASN A 202 -19.72 -6.26 -11.17
CA ASN A 202 -19.55 -5.03 -10.39
C ASN A 202 -18.41 -4.11 -10.89
N VAL A 203 -17.46 -4.61 -11.70
CA VAL A 203 -16.21 -3.90 -12.04
C VAL A 203 -16.46 -2.50 -12.58
N ARG A 204 -17.42 -2.33 -13.51
CA ARG A 204 -17.75 -1.01 -14.07
C ARG A 204 -18.33 -0.08 -13.01
N LYS A 205 -19.27 -0.56 -12.19
CA LYS A 205 -19.88 0.25 -11.13
C LYS A 205 -18.81 0.74 -10.15
N CYS A 206 -17.96 -0.17 -9.66
CA CYS A 206 -16.87 0.14 -8.75
C CYS A 206 -15.85 1.11 -9.38
N PHE A 207 -15.50 0.89 -10.64
CA PHE A 207 -14.58 1.74 -11.36
C PHE A 207 -15.14 3.15 -11.57
N PHE A 208 -16.39 3.29 -12.04
CA PHE A 208 -17.01 4.61 -12.23
C PHE A 208 -17.29 5.34 -10.92
N GLN A 209 -17.55 4.61 -9.84
CA GLN A 209 -17.58 5.20 -8.50
C GLN A 209 -16.21 5.82 -8.16
N SER A 210 -15.13 5.08 -8.43
CA SER A 210 -13.75 5.58 -8.25
C SER A 210 -13.47 6.81 -9.13
N VAL A 211 -13.93 6.80 -10.38
CA VAL A 211 -13.83 7.97 -11.29
C VAL A 211 -14.53 9.17 -10.69
N SER A 212 -15.78 9.01 -10.24
CA SER A 212 -16.57 10.09 -9.62
C SER A 212 -15.90 10.66 -8.38
N ASN A 213 -15.43 9.79 -7.50
CA ASN A 213 -14.96 10.15 -6.16
C ASN A 213 -13.50 10.61 -6.12
N SER A 214 -12.69 10.20 -7.11
CA SER A 214 -11.23 10.39 -7.08
C SER A 214 -10.65 11.21 -8.22
N SER A 215 -11.44 11.61 -9.21
CA SER A 215 -10.89 12.35 -10.36
C SER A 215 -10.41 13.77 -10.05
N TRP A 216 -10.73 14.29 -8.88
CA TRP A 216 -10.23 15.60 -8.45
C TRP A 216 -8.74 15.59 -8.09
N ALA A 217 -8.20 14.42 -7.72
CA ALA A 217 -6.86 14.26 -7.17
C ALA A 217 -5.77 14.18 -8.27
N SER A 218 -4.50 14.29 -7.86
CA SER A 218 -3.36 14.08 -8.77
C SER A 218 -3.28 12.64 -9.22
N GLU A 219 -3.56 11.69 -8.32
CA GLU A 219 -3.60 10.25 -8.61
C GLU A 219 -4.82 9.63 -7.89
N GLY A 220 -5.71 8.98 -8.65
CA GLY A 220 -6.90 8.32 -8.12
C GLY A 220 -6.82 6.81 -8.33
N TYR A 221 -7.18 6.02 -7.31
CA TYR A 221 -7.05 4.57 -7.33
C TYR A 221 -8.33 3.86 -6.91
N LEU A 222 -8.66 2.81 -7.65
CA LEU A 222 -9.54 1.74 -7.20
C LEU A 222 -8.68 0.68 -6.49
N VAL A 223 -9.02 0.35 -5.25
CA VAL A 223 -8.34 -0.67 -4.46
C VAL A 223 -9.24 -1.89 -4.33
N ALA A 224 -8.71 -3.09 -4.54
CA ALA A 224 -9.41 -4.35 -4.35
C ALA A 224 -8.50 -5.39 -3.69
N THR A 225 -9.08 -6.36 -3.00
CA THR A 225 -8.31 -7.49 -2.44
C THR A 225 -8.24 -8.68 -3.39
N SER A 226 -9.17 -8.78 -4.34
CA SER A 226 -9.16 -9.84 -5.36
C SER A 226 -9.82 -9.36 -6.66
N ILE A 227 -9.34 -9.91 -7.78
CA ILE A 227 -9.87 -9.74 -9.13
C ILE A 227 -10.26 -11.13 -9.62
N ALA A 228 -11.56 -11.35 -9.86
CA ALA A 228 -12.11 -12.70 -10.00
C ALA A 228 -11.57 -13.51 -11.19
N ASP A 229 -11.26 -12.86 -12.31
CA ASP A 229 -10.66 -13.51 -13.48
C ASP A 229 -9.97 -12.52 -14.43
N SER A 230 -9.27 -13.06 -15.43
CA SER A 230 -8.52 -12.29 -16.42
C SER A 230 -9.37 -11.37 -17.30
N ARG A 231 -10.68 -11.63 -17.45
CA ARG A 231 -11.60 -10.73 -18.19
C ARG A 231 -11.87 -9.46 -17.38
N VAL A 232 -11.99 -9.59 -16.06
CA VAL A 232 -12.10 -8.43 -15.16
C VAL A 232 -10.83 -7.57 -15.25
N GLU A 233 -9.66 -8.20 -15.27
CA GLU A 233 -8.39 -7.49 -15.42
C GLU A 233 -8.26 -6.77 -16.77
N GLN A 234 -8.66 -7.41 -17.87
CA GLN A 234 -8.70 -6.78 -19.19
C GLN A 234 -9.65 -5.57 -19.23
N GLU A 235 -10.83 -5.69 -18.63
CA GLU A 235 -11.78 -4.59 -18.50
C GLU A 235 -11.18 -3.43 -17.68
N LEU A 236 -10.52 -3.72 -16.56
CA LEU A 236 -9.82 -2.72 -15.74
C LEU A 236 -8.71 -2.02 -16.51
N ARG A 237 -7.92 -2.74 -17.31
CA ARG A 237 -6.87 -2.16 -18.17
C ARG A 237 -7.45 -1.16 -19.17
N MET A 238 -8.56 -1.52 -19.82
CA MET A 238 -9.26 -0.65 -20.76
C MET A 238 -9.83 0.59 -20.07
N LEU A 239 -10.56 0.41 -18.96
CA LEU A 239 -11.14 1.51 -18.19
C LEU A 239 -10.08 2.45 -17.61
N SER A 240 -8.98 1.90 -17.08
CA SER A 240 -7.84 2.65 -16.56
C SER A 240 -7.18 3.50 -17.64
N ALA A 241 -6.96 2.94 -18.84
CA ALA A 241 -6.40 3.68 -19.96
C ALA A 241 -7.32 4.84 -20.42
N LEU A 242 -8.64 4.64 -20.40
CA LEU A 242 -9.62 5.65 -20.82
C LEU A 242 -9.82 6.77 -19.79
N HIS A 243 -9.87 6.43 -18.51
CA HIS A 243 -10.30 7.37 -17.46
C HIS A 243 -9.19 7.78 -16.49
N GLY A 244 -8.07 7.08 -16.51
CA GLY A 244 -6.86 7.44 -15.74
C GLY A 244 -6.88 7.05 -14.26
N ILE A 245 -7.85 6.24 -13.82
CA ILE A 245 -7.86 5.66 -12.46
C ILE A 245 -6.92 4.45 -12.43
N GLY A 246 -6.01 4.43 -11.47
CA GLY A 246 -5.11 3.29 -11.22
C GLY A 246 -5.81 2.17 -10.45
N VAL A 247 -5.15 1.02 -10.36
CA VAL A 247 -5.65 -0.15 -9.62
C VAL A 247 -4.56 -0.65 -8.67
N ILE A 248 -4.94 -0.85 -7.41
CA ILE A 248 -4.10 -1.50 -6.39
C ILE A 248 -4.76 -2.82 -5.98
N LEU A 249 -3.99 -3.89 -6.02
CA LEU A 249 -4.35 -5.18 -5.45
C LEU A 249 -3.76 -5.27 -4.03
N LEU A 250 -4.62 -5.18 -3.02
CA LEU A 250 -4.26 -5.15 -1.61
C LEU A 250 -4.16 -6.58 -1.06
N SER A 251 -2.97 -6.97 -0.60
CA SER A 251 -2.81 -8.23 0.15
C SER A 251 -3.17 -7.97 1.62
N VAL A 252 -4.25 -8.62 2.07
CA VAL A 252 -4.79 -8.48 3.43
C VAL A 252 -3.87 -9.14 4.46
N SER A 253 -3.30 -10.30 4.10
CA SER A 253 -2.38 -11.09 4.94
C SER A 253 -1.01 -10.43 5.06
N ASN A 254 -0.54 -9.80 3.99
CA ASN A 254 0.74 -9.11 3.95
C ASN A 254 0.65 -7.79 3.19
N PRO A 255 0.33 -6.67 3.88
CA PRO A 255 0.19 -5.36 3.24
C PRO A 255 1.42 -4.97 2.40
N SER A 256 2.63 -5.37 2.81
CA SER A 256 3.87 -5.06 2.08
C SER A 256 4.00 -5.77 0.72
N GLU A 257 3.23 -6.84 0.50
CA GLU A 257 3.13 -7.57 -0.76
C GLU A 257 2.03 -7.05 -1.69
N SER A 258 1.25 -6.06 -1.25
CA SER A 258 0.26 -5.39 -2.09
C SER A 258 0.90 -4.78 -3.35
N GLU A 259 0.17 -4.88 -4.46
CA GLU A 259 0.66 -4.50 -5.78
C GLU A 259 -0.08 -3.28 -6.34
N LEU A 260 0.69 -2.29 -6.79
CA LEU A 260 0.19 -1.28 -7.73
C LEU A 260 0.14 -1.93 -9.12
N LEU A 261 -1.02 -2.52 -9.45
CA LEU A 261 -1.28 -3.32 -10.64
C LEU A 261 -1.35 -2.43 -11.90
N LEU A 262 -2.11 -1.33 -11.82
CA LEU A 262 -2.23 -0.34 -12.89
C LEU A 262 -1.89 1.05 -12.35
N PRO A 263 -0.93 1.77 -12.94
CA PRO A 263 -0.63 3.14 -12.50
C PRO A 263 -1.76 4.10 -12.87
N ALA A 264 -2.08 5.01 -11.95
CA ALA A 264 -3.00 6.11 -12.25
C ALA A 264 -2.35 7.09 -13.25
N LYS A 265 -3.18 7.74 -14.07
CA LYS A 265 -2.72 8.85 -14.91
C LYS A 265 -2.47 10.06 -14.01
N LYS A 266 -1.20 10.45 -13.88
CA LYS A 266 -0.81 11.62 -13.08
C LYS A 266 -1.41 12.90 -13.65
N ARG A 267 -2.10 13.66 -12.80
CA ARG A 267 -2.63 14.99 -13.09
C ARG A 267 -1.83 16.05 -12.36
N LEU A 268 -1.45 17.10 -13.08
CA LEU A 268 -0.70 18.23 -12.53
C LEU A 268 -1.61 19.16 -11.73
N GLU A 269 -2.82 19.38 -12.24
CA GLU A 269 -3.81 20.27 -11.64
C GLU A 269 -4.83 19.46 -10.83
N ILE A 270 -5.13 19.99 -9.65
CA ILE A 270 -6.20 19.50 -8.78
C ILE A 270 -7.51 20.17 -9.22
N ASP A 271 -8.60 19.41 -9.31
CA ASP A 271 -9.92 19.99 -9.53
C ASP A 271 -10.45 20.60 -8.22
N TRP A 272 -10.09 21.87 -7.99
CA TRP A 272 -10.49 22.60 -6.81
C TRP A 272 -11.99 22.84 -6.70
N GLN A 273 -12.74 22.79 -7.81
CA GLN A 273 -14.21 22.92 -7.75
C GLN A 273 -14.83 21.69 -7.08
N SER A 274 -14.39 20.50 -7.50
CA SER A 274 -14.78 19.24 -6.85
C SER A 274 -14.32 19.20 -5.40
N VAL A 275 -13.07 19.59 -5.10
CA VAL A 275 -12.56 19.67 -3.72
C VAL A 275 -13.43 20.59 -2.86
N ASN A 276 -13.75 21.81 -3.33
CA ASN A 276 -14.56 22.76 -2.58
C ASN A 276 -15.93 22.17 -2.22
N ARG A 277 -16.58 21.51 -3.18
CA ARG A 277 -17.86 20.84 -2.96
C ARG A 277 -17.75 19.75 -1.87
N ILE A 278 -16.68 18.97 -1.85
CA ILE A 278 -16.50 17.92 -0.85
C ILE A 278 -16.22 18.53 0.54
N VAL A 279 -15.41 19.59 0.62
CA VAL A 279 -15.12 20.32 1.87
C VAL A 279 -16.39 20.86 2.52
N GLU A 280 -17.33 21.37 1.73
CA GLU A 280 -18.60 21.88 2.23
C GLU A 280 -19.49 20.78 2.83
N GLU A 281 -19.33 19.55 2.38
CA GLU A 281 -20.20 18.42 2.72
C GLU A 281 -19.63 17.50 3.80
N ASN A 282 -18.31 17.24 3.83
CA ASN A 282 -17.69 16.28 4.73
C ASN A 282 -16.61 16.91 5.63
N ALA A 283 -16.77 16.76 6.95
CA ALA A 283 -15.86 17.35 7.92
C ALA A 283 -14.46 16.72 7.94
N ASP A 284 -14.31 15.40 7.73
CA ASP A 284 -12.99 14.77 7.67
C ASP A 284 -12.21 15.25 6.44
N PHE A 285 -12.89 15.42 5.31
CA PHE A 285 -12.26 15.93 4.09
C PHE A 285 -11.82 17.38 4.24
N LYS A 286 -12.61 18.19 4.94
CA LYS A 286 -12.19 19.54 5.35
C LYS A 286 -10.92 19.48 6.20
N ASP A 287 -10.90 18.63 7.23
CA ASP A 287 -9.73 18.46 8.10
C ASP A 287 -8.48 18.07 7.28
N PHE A 288 -8.63 17.20 6.27
CA PHE A 288 -7.55 16.86 5.32
C PHE A 288 -7.04 18.07 4.53
N ILE A 289 -7.92 18.86 3.93
CA ILE A 289 -7.52 20.05 3.16
C ILE A 289 -6.88 21.10 4.06
N ASP A 290 -7.31 21.23 5.31
CA ASP A 290 -6.67 22.11 6.30
C ASP A 290 -5.22 21.67 6.58
N LEU A 291 -4.94 20.36 6.70
CA LEU A 291 -3.57 19.85 6.83
C LEU A 291 -2.71 20.09 5.59
N VAL A 292 -3.28 19.91 4.40
CA VAL A 292 -2.60 20.20 3.12
C VAL A 292 -2.26 21.70 3.02
N SER A 293 -3.21 22.58 3.37
CA SER A 293 -3.02 24.03 3.41
C SER A 293 -1.91 24.44 4.39
N ASN A 294 -1.90 23.85 5.59
CA ASN A 294 -0.84 24.05 6.57
C ASN A 294 0.54 23.63 6.06
N TYR A 295 0.62 22.53 5.29
CA TYR A 295 1.88 22.12 4.66
C TYR A 295 2.32 23.12 3.58
N TYR A 296 1.41 23.62 2.74
CA TYR A 296 1.76 24.66 1.75
C TYR A 296 2.34 25.92 2.38
N GLN A 297 1.79 26.34 3.52
CA GLN A 297 2.23 27.56 4.22
C GLN A 297 3.56 27.37 4.96
N THR A 298 3.77 26.21 5.59
CA THR A 298 4.86 26.00 6.54
C THR A 298 5.99 25.10 6.03
N GLY A 299 5.70 24.27 5.02
CA GLY A 299 6.58 23.20 4.54
C GLY A 299 6.83 22.08 5.56
N ARG A 300 6.07 22.03 6.67
CA ARG A 300 6.26 21.07 7.77
C ARG A 300 5.10 20.10 7.85
N VAL A 301 5.42 18.81 7.92
CA VAL A 301 4.41 17.77 8.16
C VAL A 301 4.31 17.50 9.66
N ARG A 302 3.09 17.56 10.21
CA ARG A 302 2.79 17.17 11.59
C ARG A 302 2.29 15.73 11.61
N SER A 303 3.21 14.76 11.70
CA SER A 303 2.87 13.34 11.52
C SER A 303 1.75 12.84 12.44
N LYS A 304 1.58 13.41 13.64
CA LYS A 304 0.55 13.00 14.62
C LYS A 304 -0.89 13.30 14.20
N ASP A 305 -1.07 14.20 13.23
CA ASP A 305 -2.39 14.65 12.79
C ASP A 305 -2.95 13.75 11.66
N TRP A 306 -2.21 12.71 11.27
CA TRP A 306 -2.56 11.77 10.19
C TRP A 306 -2.90 10.40 10.76
N ASN A 307 -3.66 9.60 10.01
CA ASN A 307 -3.95 8.22 10.44
C ASN A 307 -2.66 7.39 10.43
N HIS A 308 -2.61 6.41 11.33
CA HIS A 308 -1.41 5.64 11.64
C HIS A 308 -1.60 4.15 11.48
#